data_AF-A0A6P0RKF5-F1
#
_entry.id   AF-A0A6P0RKF5-F1
#
_cell.length_a   1.000
_cell.length_b   1.000
_cell.length_c   1.000
_cell.angle_alpha   90.00
_cell.angle_beta   90.00
_cell.angle_gamma   90.00
#
_symmetry.space_group_name_H-M   'P 1'
#
loop_
_entity.id
_entity.type
_entity.pdbx_description
1 polymer ?
#
loop_
_entity_poly.entity_id
_entity_poly.type
_entity_poly.pdbx_seq_one_letter_code
_entity_poly.pdbx_strand_id
1 'polypeptide(L)'
;MLPKLDSCHTNSNLRKDILEYFKNAWQLEEILMNSLVAEETFYFNPDPLRNPLIFYLGHSAVFYINKLIHVELLEKRINSNYEILFELGVDPEKPEEALSQLY
;
A
#
# COMPACT_ATOMS: atom_id res chain seq x y z
N MET A 1 18.30 3.24 6.15
CA MET A 1 18.06 4.05 7.38
C MET A 1 16.55 4.16 7.52
N LEU A 2 15.95 3.53 8.52
CA LEU A 2 14.50 3.65 8.72
C LEU A 2 14.16 5.06 9.20
N PRO A 3 13.08 5.68 8.71
CA PRO A 3 12.75 7.06 9.04
C PRO A 3 12.10 7.10 10.42
N LYS A 4 12.64 7.94 11.32
CA LYS A 4 12.14 8.07 12.69
C LYS A 4 11.10 9.18 12.79
N LEU A 5 9.92 8.84 13.32
CA LEU A 5 8.83 9.77 13.66
C LEU A 5 8.98 10.31 15.10
N ASP A 6 10.23 10.52 15.55
CA ASP A 6 10.50 10.98 16.91
C ASP A 6 11.11 12.38 16.88
N SER A 7 10.26 13.38 16.63
CA SER A 7 10.52 14.73 17.14
C SER A 7 9.21 15.31 17.67
N CYS A 8 8.78 14.75 18.80
CA CYS A 8 7.80 15.37 19.69
C CYS A 8 8.36 16.68 20.26
N HIS A 9 8.38 17.73 19.46
CA HIS A 9 8.28 19.11 19.90
C HIS A 9 7.44 19.81 18.85
N THR A 10 6.33 20.43 19.27
CA THR A 10 5.39 21.20 18.47
C THR A 10 6.11 22.23 17.60
N ASN A 11 6.61 21.81 16.44
CA ASN A 11 7.26 22.65 15.45
C ASN A 11 6.24 22.97 14.36
N SER A 12 6.21 24.23 13.94
CA SER A 12 5.33 24.76 12.88
C SER A 12 5.44 24.04 11.53
N ASN A 13 6.36 23.08 11.38
CA ASN A 13 6.65 22.33 10.16
C ASN A 13 6.25 20.84 10.17
N LEU A 14 5.69 20.28 11.26
CA LEU A 14 5.38 18.84 11.35
C LEU A 14 4.51 18.32 10.17
N ARG A 15 3.50 19.10 9.74
CA ARG A 15 2.67 18.74 8.58
C ARG A 15 3.49 18.61 7.30
N LYS A 16 4.46 19.51 7.10
CA LYS A 16 5.35 19.49 5.92
C LYS A 16 6.25 18.25 5.98
N ASP A 17 6.81 17.96 7.15
CA ASP A 17 7.71 16.82 7.34
C ASP A 17 6.97 15.49 7.09
N ILE A 18 5.73 15.34 7.60
CA ILE A 18 4.89 14.16 7.33
C ILE A 18 4.57 14.05 5.83
N LEU A 19 4.25 15.16 5.16
CA LEU A 19 3.96 15.15 3.72
C LEU A 19 5.18 14.76 2.89
N GLU A 20 6.35 15.30 3.22
CA GLU A 20 7.61 14.96 2.56
C GLU A 20 7.97 13.50 2.80
N TYR A 21 7.75 13.02 4.02
CA TYR A 21 7.93 11.62 4.38
C TYR A 21 7.05 10.69 3.54
N PHE A 22 5.75 11.00 3.46
CA PHE A 22 4.80 10.26 2.63
C PHE A 22 5.24 10.22 1.16
N LYS A 23 5.62 11.37 0.59
CA LYS A 23 6.09 11.46 -0.80
C LYS A 23 7.32 10.60 -1.05
N ASN A 24 8.28 10.62 -0.14
CA ASN A 24 9.50 9.83 -0.25
C ASN A 24 9.20 8.32 -0.17
N ALA A 25 8.33 7.90 0.76
CA ALA A 25 7.91 6.51 0.85
C ALA A 25 7.18 6.04 -0.41
N TRP A 26 6.27 6.86 -0.95
CA TRP A 26 5.56 6.58 -2.21
C TRP A 26 6.53 6.45 -3.39
N GLN A 27 7.48 7.37 -3.51
CA GLN A 27 8.49 7.31 -4.57
C GLN A 27 9.36 6.05 -4.48
N LEU A 28 9.70 5.58 -3.27
CA LEU A 28 10.43 4.34 -3.08
C LEU A 28 9.62 3.12 -3.52
N GLU A 29 8.31 3.10 -3.24
CA GLU A 29 7.41 2.06 -3.73
C GLU A 29 7.31 2.07 -5.26
N GLU A 30 7.20 3.25 -5.88
CA GLU A 30 7.22 3.37 -7.34
C GLU A 30 8.54 2.85 -7.93
N ILE A 31 9.69 3.17 -7.32
CA ILE A 31 10.99 2.65 -7.77
C ILE A 31 11.04 1.12 -7.63
N LEU A 32 10.55 0.58 -6.51
CA LEU A 32 10.50 -0.87 -6.27
C LEU A 32 9.68 -1.57 -7.35
N MET A 33 8.47 -1.08 -7.63
CA MET A 33 7.57 -1.69 -8.60
C MET A 33 8.09 -1.54 -10.03
N ASN A 34 8.68 -0.39 -10.38
CA ASN A 34 9.30 -0.16 -11.68
C ASN A 34 10.61 -0.95 -11.89
N SER A 35 11.20 -1.53 -10.83
CA SER A 35 12.38 -2.39 -10.96
C SER A 35 12.06 -3.79 -11.51
N LEU A 36 10.78 -4.15 -11.57
CA LEU A 36 10.32 -5.41 -12.16
C LEU A 36 10.39 -5.31 -13.69
N VAL A 37 11.24 -6.13 -14.30
CA VAL A 37 11.60 -5.99 -15.73
C VAL A 37 10.56 -6.59 -16.68
N ALA A 38 9.87 -7.65 -16.25
CA ALA A 38 8.96 -8.42 -17.09
C ALA A 38 7.55 -8.44 -16.49
N GLU A 39 6.53 -8.22 -17.31
CA GLU A 39 5.12 -8.14 -16.87
C GLU A 39 4.68 -9.41 -16.14
N GLU A 40 5.14 -10.57 -16.57
CA GLU A 40 4.81 -11.86 -15.97
C GLU A 40 5.26 -11.92 -14.50
N THR A 41 6.30 -11.17 -14.13
CA THR A 41 6.84 -11.07 -12.76
C THR A 41 5.78 -10.62 -11.76
N PHE A 42 4.85 -9.76 -12.18
CA PHE A 42 3.76 -9.27 -11.34
C PHE A 42 2.79 -10.38 -10.92
N TYR A 43 2.67 -11.44 -11.72
CA TYR A 43 1.72 -12.53 -11.51
C TYR A 43 2.35 -13.77 -10.87
N PHE A 44 3.68 -13.77 -10.67
CA PHE A 44 4.33 -14.87 -9.93
C PHE A 44 4.00 -14.80 -8.45
N ASN A 45 3.77 -15.98 -7.87
CA ASN A 45 3.67 -16.16 -6.43
C ASN A 45 4.84 -17.03 -5.92
N PRO A 46 6.01 -16.45 -5.63
CA PRO A 46 7.19 -17.20 -5.20
C PRO A 46 7.08 -17.72 -3.76
N ASP A 47 6.19 -17.15 -2.95
CA ASP A 47 5.94 -17.55 -1.55
C ASP A 47 4.44 -17.77 -1.37
N PRO A 48 3.98 -19.02 -1.15
CA PRO A 48 2.55 -19.32 -1.07
C PRO A 48 1.81 -18.60 0.07
N LEU A 49 2.52 -18.02 1.04
CA LEU A 49 1.95 -17.21 2.12
C LEU A 49 1.99 -15.70 1.80
N ARG A 50 2.20 -15.33 0.55
CA ARG A 50 2.20 -13.96 0.05
C ARG A 50 1.25 -13.83 -1.13
N ASN A 51 0.74 -12.61 -1.31
CA ASN A 51 0.00 -12.28 -2.52
C ASN A 51 0.96 -12.13 -3.71
N PRO A 52 0.50 -12.35 -4.95
CA PRO A 52 1.29 -12.02 -6.14
C PRO A 52 1.67 -10.54 -6.17
N LEU A 53 2.81 -10.20 -6.77
CA LEU A 53 3.36 -8.84 -6.72
C LEU A 53 2.39 -7.77 -7.26
N ILE A 54 1.52 -8.12 -8.20
CA ILE A 54 0.48 -7.23 -8.74
C ILE A 54 -0.49 -6.71 -7.68
N PHE A 55 -0.73 -7.48 -6.61
CA PHE A 55 -1.59 -7.07 -5.50
C PHE A 55 -1.05 -5.80 -4.83
N TYR A 56 0.27 -5.72 -4.66
CA TYR A 56 0.92 -4.62 -3.95
C TYR A 56 0.90 -3.30 -4.74
N LEU A 57 0.66 -3.34 -6.06
CA LEU A 57 0.38 -2.11 -6.83
C LEU A 57 -0.89 -1.39 -6.36
N GLY A 58 -1.89 -2.13 -5.88
CA GLY A 58 -3.16 -1.58 -5.39
C GLY A 58 -3.19 -1.40 -3.87
N HIS A 59 -2.56 -2.30 -3.12
CA HIS A 59 -2.68 -2.41 -1.67
C HIS A 59 -2.36 -1.11 -0.92
N SER A 60 -1.17 -0.54 -1.12
CA SER A 60 -0.75 0.67 -0.39
C SER A 60 -1.67 1.85 -0.70
N ALA A 61 -2.05 2.03 -1.97
CA ALA A 61 -2.97 3.08 -2.40
C ALA A 61 -4.34 2.95 -1.71
N VAL A 62 -4.92 1.75 -1.76
CA VAL A 62 -6.22 1.45 -1.17
C VAL A 62 -6.21 1.56 0.34
N PHE A 63 -5.12 1.15 1.00
CA PHE A 63 -4.97 1.36 2.44
C PHE A 63 -5.14 2.84 2.80
N TYR A 64 -4.45 3.76 2.10
CA TYR A 64 -4.62 5.20 2.34
C TYR A 64 -6.03 5.70 2.01
N ILE A 65 -6.60 5.31 0.87
CA ILE A 65 -7.95 5.70 0.45
C ILE A 65 -8.98 5.27 1.51
N ASN A 66 -8.94 4.01 1.95
CA ASN A 66 -9.86 3.49 2.95
C ASN A 66 -9.70 4.19 4.30
N LYS A 67 -8.47 4.51 4.72
CA LYS A 67 -8.25 5.30 5.94
C LYS A 67 -8.82 6.71 5.81
N LEU A 68 -8.61 7.40 4.69
CA LEU A 68 -9.14 8.74 4.46
C LEU A 68 -10.67 8.78 4.41
N ILE A 69 -11.30 7.77 3.81
CA ILE A 69 -12.76 7.62 3.83
C ILE A 69 -13.25 7.39 5.26
N HIS A 70 -12.59 6.49 6.01
CA HIS A 70 -13.00 6.15 7.37
C HIS A 70 -12.96 7.34 8.34
N VAL A 71 -12.04 8.28 8.13
CA VAL A 71 -11.94 9.52 8.92
C VAL A 71 -12.62 10.71 8.25
N GLU A 72 -13.44 10.46 7.22
CA GLU A 72 -14.25 11.47 6.51
C GLU A 72 -13.43 12.59 5.83
N LEU A 73 -12.13 12.36 5.60
CA LEU A 73 -11.28 13.28 4.83
C LEU A 73 -11.42 13.07 3.31
N LEU A 74 -11.97 11.94 2.91
CA LEU A 74 -12.44 11.69 1.56
C LEU A 74 -13.93 11.35 1.64
N GLU A 75 -14.79 12.11 0.95
CA GLU A 75 -16.24 11.91 1.04
C GLU A 75 -16.76 10.80 0.12
N LYS A 76 -16.04 10.54 -0.98
CA LYS A 76 -16.46 9.60 -2.01
C LYS A 76 -15.35 8.61 -2.32
N ARG A 77 -15.75 7.35 -2.33
CA ARG A 77 -14.96 6.21 -2.84
C ARG A 77 -14.52 6.54 -4.27
N ILE A 78 -13.28 6.20 -4.61
CA ILE A 78 -12.72 6.37 -5.96
C ILE A 78 -13.14 5.18 -6.83
N ASN A 79 -12.94 3.96 -6.33
CA ASN A 79 -13.38 2.73 -6.96
C ASN A 79 -13.62 1.67 -5.87
N SER A 80 -14.89 1.49 -5.48
CA SER A 80 -15.25 0.60 -4.38
C SER A 80 -14.86 -0.86 -4.59
N ASN A 81 -14.79 -1.34 -5.84
CA ASN A 81 -14.39 -2.71 -6.11
C ASN A 81 -12.90 -2.91 -5.81
N TYR A 82 -12.05 -1.98 -6.24
CA TYR A 82 -10.62 -2.03 -5.96
C TYR A 82 -10.33 -1.80 -4.48
N GLU A 83 -11.08 -0.89 -3.87
CA GLU A 83 -10.95 -0.60 -2.44
C GLU A 83 -11.29 -1.78 -1.54
N ILE A 84 -12.17 -2.70 -1.98
CA ILE A 84 -12.43 -3.97 -1.29
C ILE A 84 -11.33 -4.98 -1.62
N LEU A 85 -10.99 -5.12 -2.91
CA LEU A 85 -10.04 -6.12 -3.40
C LEU A 85 -8.68 -6.01 -2.72
N PHE A 86 -8.18 -4.79 -2.57
CA PHE A 86 -6.83 -4.52 -2.07
C PHE A 86 -6.78 -4.14 -0.57
N GLU A 87 -7.91 -4.14 0.15
CA GLU A 87 -7.96 -3.84 1.60
C GLU A 87 -7.37 -4.96 2.46
N LEU A 88 -7.36 -6.18 1.93
CA LEU A 88 -6.98 -7.38 2.68
C LEU A 88 -5.52 -7.34 3.15
N GLY A 89 -5.25 -8.09 4.22
CA GLY A 89 -3.92 -8.20 4.81
C GLY A 89 -2.91 -8.89 3.89
N VAL A 90 -1.63 -8.63 4.14
CA VAL A 90 -0.50 -9.13 3.33
C VAL A 90 0.04 -10.50 3.79
N ASP A 91 -0.47 -11.00 4.92
CA ASP A 91 -0.02 -12.20 5.62
C ASP A 91 -1.22 -13.15 5.89
N PRO A 92 -1.74 -13.86 4.87
CA PRO A 92 -2.77 -14.86 5.07
C PRO A 92 -2.28 -16.03 5.93
N GLU A 93 -3.17 -16.66 6.68
CA GLU A 93 -2.81 -17.84 7.50
C GLU A 93 -2.64 -19.09 6.63
N LYS A 94 -3.31 -19.13 5.47
CA LYS A 94 -3.24 -20.25 4.52
C LYS A 94 -3.05 -19.79 3.08
N PRO A 95 -2.35 -20.57 2.22
CA PRO A 95 -2.11 -20.19 0.83
C PRO A 95 -3.37 -19.91 -0.01
N GLU A 96 -4.46 -20.64 0.23
CA GLU A 96 -5.74 -20.43 -0.46
C GLU A 96 -6.32 -19.02 -0.22
N GLU A 97 -6.03 -18.41 0.92
CA GLU A 97 -6.49 -17.06 1.25
C GLU A 97 -5.75 -16.00 0.44
N ALA A 98 -4.50 -16.25 0.02
CA ALA A 98 -3.73 -15.37 -0.87
C ALA A 98 -4.29 -15.37 -2.31
N LEU A 99 -4.73 -16.55 -2.79
CA LEU A 99 -5.16 -16.75 -4.18
C LEU A 99 -6.63 -16.37 -4.42
N SER A 100 -7.46 -16.39 -3.37
CA SER A 100 -8.87 -15.96 -3.42
C SER A 100 -9.06 -14.46 -3.68
N GLN A 101 -7.97 -13.68 -3.74
CA GLN A 101 -7.99 -12.21 -3.82
C GLN A 101 -7.86 -11.68 -5.26
N LEU A 102 -7.80 -12.56 -6.26
CA LEU A 102 -7.67 -12.18 -7.68
C LEU A 102 -8.81 -12.72 -8.56
N TYR A 103 -9.80 -13.40 -7.97
CA TYR A 103 -10.98 -13.99 -8.62
C TYR A 103 -12.21 -13.87 -7.73
#